data_AF-A0A6B3I6I6-F1
#
_entry.id   AF-A0A6B3I6I6-F1
#
_cell.length_a   1.000
_cell.length_b   1.000
_cell.length_c   1.000
_cell.angle_alpha   90.00
_cell.angle_beta   90.00
_cell.angle_gamma   90.00
#
_symmetry.space_group_name_H-M   'P 1'
#
loop_
_entity.id
_entity.type
_entity.pdbx_description
1 polymer ?
#
loop_
_entity_poly.entity_id
_entity_poly.type
_entity_poly.pdbx_seq_one_letter_code
_entity_poly.pdbx_strand_id
1 'polypeptide(L)'
;LQNGQIDYYVGTYTINDMRKKLVGFAGPYYMAGQGLLVRTDENDIKGPQDLAGRTVCSAAGTTPYQRIAEDYPKAVLVAYDTYSVCVDNLLT
;
A
#
# COMPACT_ATOMS: atom_id res chain seq x y z
N LEU A 1 5.11 -12.79 -14.92
CA LEU A 1 5.45 -11.80 -15.99
C LEU A 1 6.91 -11.96 -16.43
N GLN A 2 7.90 -11.53 -15.65
CA GLN A 2 9.31 -11.61 -16.07
C GLN A 2 9.83 -13.05 -16.28
N ASN A 3 9.27 -14.01 -15.53
CA ASN A 3 9.55 -15.43 -15.65
C ASN A 3 8.62 -16.16 -16.65
N GLY A 4 7.79 -15.43 -17.41
CA GLY A 4 6.89 -16.02 -18.42
C GLY A 4 5.70 -16.81 -17.87
N GLN A 5 5.42 -16.80 -16.57
CA GLN A 5 4.30 -17.60 -15.99
C GLN A 5 2.89 -17.09 -16.33
N ILE A 6 2.76 -15.81 -16.69
CA ILE A 6 1.50 -15.17 -17.07
C ILE A 6 1.79 -14.14 -18.17
N ASP A 7 0.81 -13.94 -19.06
CA ASP A 7 0.91 -13.00 -20.19
C ASP A 7 0.56 -11.56 -19.81
N TYR A 8 -0.46 -11.37 -18.95
CA TYR A 8 -0.86 -10.06 -18.45
C TYR A 8 -1.42 -10.16 -17.02
N TYR A 9 -1.37 -9.05 -16.28
CA TYR A 9 -1.90 -8.93 -14.92
C TYR A 9 -2.89 -7.78 -14.86
N VAL A 10 -4.09 -8.04 -14.33
CA VAL A 10 -5.11 -7.01 -14.09
C VAL A 10 -5.41 -6.97 -12.60
N GLY A 11 -5.16 -5.82 -12.00
CA GLY A 11 -5.33 -5.58 -10.58
C GLY A 11 -4.81 -4.18 -10.25
N THR A 12 -4.85 -3.82 -8.97
CA THR A 12 -4.41 -2.52 -8.44
C THR A 12 -2.88 -2.33 -8.50
N TYR A 13 -2.27 -2.62 -9.66
CA TYR A 13 -0.85 -2.52 -9.94
C TYR A 13 -0.49 -1.11 -10.40
N THR A 14 -0.18 -0.24 -9.44
CA THR A 14 0.24 1.14 -9.67
C THR A 14 1.33 1.25 -10.75
N ILE A 15 1.06 2.08 -11.76
CA ILE A 15 2.02 2.47 -12.78
C ILE A 15 3.06 3.40 -12.15
N ASN A 16 4.33 3.03 -12.12
CA ASN A 16 5.43 3.89 -11.65
C ASN A 16 6.73 3.60 -12.42
N ASP A 17 7.73 4.48 -12.28
CA ASP A 17 8.95 4.41 -13.08
C ASP A 17 9.80 3.18 -12.79
N MET A 18 9.78 2.69 -11.55
CA MET A 18 10.48 1.45 -11.19
C MET A 18 9.85 0.24 -11.87
N ARG A 19 8.52 0.15 -11.91
CA ARG A 19 7.80 -0.97 -12.54
C ARG A 19 7.85 -0.89 -14.07
N LYS A 20 7.85 0.31 -14.66
CA LYS A 20 8.02 0.51 -16.11
C LYS A 20 9.35 -0.02 -16.65
N LYS A 21 10.39 -0.12 -15.81
CA LYS A 21 11.67 -0.76 -16.18
C LYS A 21 11.56 -2.27 -16.30
N LEU A 22 10.54 -2.88 -15.71
CA LEU A 22 10.40 -4.34 -15.60
C LEU A 22 9.30 -4.89 -16.51
N VAL A 23 8.23 -4.13 -16.73
CA VAL A 23 7.04 -4.54 -17.51
C VAL A 23 6.44 -3.38 -18.30
N GLY A 24 5.74 -3.71 -19.39
CA GLY A 24 4.90 -2.76 -20.12
C GLY A 24 3.55 -2.52 -19.44
N PHE A 25 2.94 -1.37 -19.70
CA PHE A 25 1.61 -1.00 -19.21
C PHE A 25 0.74 -0.52 -20.38
N ALA A 26 -0.51 -0.98 -20.44
CA ALA A 26 -1.47 -0.57 -21.47
C ALA A 26 -2.07 0.84 -21.25
N GLY A 27 -1.81 1.44 -20.09
CA GLY A 27 -2.40 2.71 -19.65
C GLY A 27 -3.19 2.55 -18.35
N PRO A 28 -3.57 3.65 -17.70
CA PRO A 28 -4.41 3.60 -16.52
C PRO A 28 -5.86 3.26 -16.91
N TYR A 29 -6.46 2.27 -16.25
CA TYR A 29 -7.90 2.00 -16.36
C TYR A 29 -8.68 2.55 -15.15
N TYR A 30 -7.99 2.88 -14.06
CA TYR A 30 -8.57 3.43 -12.84
C TYR A 30 -7.53 4.29 -12.10
N MET A 31 -7.93 5.50 -11.69
CA MET A 31 -7.10 6.40 -10.90
C MET A 31 -7.52 6.31 -9.44
N ALA A 32 -6.75 5.56 -8.65
CA ALA A 32 -6.98 5.40 -7.22
C ALA A 32 -6.23 6.45 -6.39
N GLY A 33 -6.89 6.96 -5.35
CA GLY A 33 -6.22 7.64 -4.26
C GLY A 33 -5.66 6.64 -3.23
N GLN A 34 -4.73 7.10 -2.40
CA GLN A 34 -4.30 6.41 -1.19
C GLN A 34 -4.95 7.08 0.02
N GLY A 35 -5.41 6.28 0.98
CA GLY A 35 -6.01 6.76 2.22
C GLY A 35 -5.55 5.96 3.44
N LEU A 36 -5.92 6.44 4.62
CA LEU A 36 -5.76 5.74 5.89
C LEU A 36 -7.12 5.18 6.32
N LEU A 37 -7.13 3.90 6.69
CA LEU A 37 -8.25 3.28 7.38
C LEU A 37 -7.92 3.26 8.87
N VAL A 38 -8.78 3.88 9.67
CA VAL A 38 -8.64 3.96 11.13
C VAL A 38 -9.92 3.49 11.80
N ARG A 39 -9.85 3.09 13.07
CA ARG A 39 -11.05 2.74 13.85
C ARG A 39 -11.94 3.98 14.05
N THR A 40 -13.23 3.74 14.26
CA THR A 40 -14.22 4.81 14.47
C THR A 40 -14.01 5.59 15.76
N ASP A 41 -13.39 4.97 16.76
CA ASP A 41 -13.05 5.58 18.06
C ASP A 41 -11.62 6.15 18.11
N GLU A 42 -10.85 6.03 17.02
CA GLU A 42 -9.52 6.65 16.90
C GLU A 42 -9.67 8.14 16.57
N ASN A 43 -9.23 8.98 17.50
CA ASN A 43 -9.41 10.43 17.43
C ASN A 43 -8.11 11.21 17.23
N ASP A 44 -6.94 10.59 17.37
CA ASP A 44 -5.64 11.26 17.30
C ASP A 44 -5.09 11.30 15.87
N ILE A 45 -5.48 10.34 15.01
CA ILE A 45 -4.99 10.26 13.64
C ILE A 45 -5.88 11.12 12.73
N LYS A 46 -5.37 12.29 12.31
CA LYS A 46 -6.04 13.20 11.37
C LYS A 46 -5.42 13.17 9.98
N GLY A 47 -4.22 12.61 9.87
CA GLY A 47 -3.57 12.36 8.60
C GLY A 47 -2.24 11.63 8.78
N PRO A 48 -1.49 11.46 7.69
CA PRO A 48 -0.27 10.65 7.72
C PRO A 48 0.86 11.26 8.56
N GLN A 49 0.83 12.57 8.82
CA GLN A 49 1.75 13.24 9.75
C GLN A 49 1.64 12.74 11.20
N ASP A 50 0.51 12.13 11.58
CA ASP A 50 0.24 11.66 12.94
C ASP A 50 0.70 10.21 13.18
N LEU A 51 1.39 9.60 12.20
CA LEU A 51 1.76 8.18 12.22
C LEU A 51 3.06 7.89 12.99
N ALA A 52 3.77 8.91 13.49
CA ALA A 52 5.01 8.70 14.23
C ALA A 52 4.78 7.82 15.48
N GLY A 53 5.52 6.72 15.59
CA GLY A 53 5.38 5.73 16.66
C GLY A 53 4.12 4.86 16.57
N ARG A 54 3.22 5.09 15.61
CA ARG A 54 2.01 4.28 15.41
C ARG A 54 2.34 3.07 14.54
N THR A 55 1.70 1.94 14.83
CA THR A 55 1.76 0.76 13.95
C THR A 55 0.89 0.99 12.73
N VAL A 56 1.46 0.88 11.54
CA VAL A 56 0.77 1.07 10.26
C VAL A 56 0.89 -0.20 9.44
N CYS A 57 -0.24 -0.72 8.97
CA CYS A 57 -0.30 -1.97 8.22
C CYS A 57 -0.52 -1.71 6.72
N SER A 58 0.20 -2.43 5.86
CA SER A 58 -0.09 -2.48 4.42
C SER A 58 0.31 -3.82 3.84
N ALA A 59 -0.22 -4.17 2.67
CA ALA A 59 0.23 -5.34 1.94
C ALA A 59 1.68 -5.14 1.43
N ALA A 60 2.50 -6.19 1.50
CA ALA A 60 3.90 -6.19 1.10
C ALA A 60 4.05 -5.89 -0.40
N GLY A 61 5.12 -5.16 -0.77
CA GLY A 61 5.43 -4.83 -2.17
C GLY A 61 4.47 -3.84 -2.85
N THR A 62 3.53 -3.27 -2.10
CA THR A 62 2.57 -2.28 -2.62
C THR A 62 3.14 -0.86 -2.56
N THR A 63 2.61 0.04 -3.40
CA THR A 63 3.04 1.44 -3.38
C THR A 63 2.66 2.17 -2.09
N PRO A 64 1.53 1.91 -1.40
CA PRO A 64 1.27 2.49 -0.09
C PRO A 64 2.29 2.09 0.97
N TYR A 65 2.73 0.82 0.97
CA TYR A 65 3.78 0.35 1.89
C TYR A 65 5.08 1.13 1.68
N GLN A 66 5.54 1.23 0.42
CA GLN A 66 6.76 1.97 0.08
C GLN A 66 6.64 3.44 0.47
N ARG A 67 5.49 4.06 0.18
CA ARG A 67 5.26 5.46 0.50
C ARG A 67 5.31 5.76 1.99
N ILE A 68 4.73 4.90 2.84
CA ILE A 68 4.83 5.10 4.30
C ILE A 68 6.29 4.95 4.76
N ALA A 69 7.01 3.95 4.24
CA ALA A 69 8.41 3.74 4.59
C ALA A 69 9.31 4.92 4.22
N GLU A 70 9.05 5.57 3.08
CA GLU A 70 9.84 6.69 2.56
C GLU A 70 9.42 8.03 3.18
N ASP A 71 8.12 8.36 3.14
CA ASP A 71 7.61 9.69 3.52
C ASP A 71 7.40 9.82 5.05
N TYR A 72 7.11 8.71 5.74
CA TYR A 72 6.75 8.70 7.17
C TYR A 72 7.58 7.67 7.96
N PRO A 73 8.92 7.77 7.94
CA PRO A 73 9.82 6.73 8.47
C PRO A 73 9.75 6.53 9.98
N LYS A 74 9.06 7.42 10.71
CA LYS A 74 8.82 7.28 12.15
C LYS A 74 7.63 6.36 12.46
N ALA A 75 6.83 5.96 11.47
CA ALA A 75 5.79 4.97 11.65
C ALA A 75 6.40 3.57 11.85
N VAL A 76 5.76 2.75 12.68
CA VAL A 76 6.14 1.35 12.87
C VAL A 76 5.42 0.54 11.80
N LEU A 77 6.08 0.31 10.67
CA LEU A 77 5.47 -0.33 9.51
C LEU A 77 5.43 -1.86 9.67
N VAL A 78 4.26 -2.46 9.46
CA VAL A 78 4.08 -3.92 9.39
C VAL A 78 3.52 -4.30 8.02
N ALA A 79 4.02 -5.42 7.49
CA ALA A 79 3.65 -5.93 6.18
C ALA A 79 2.98 -7.30 6.30
N TYR A 80 1.92 -7.50 5.52
CA TYR A 80 1.31 -8.82 5.32
C TYR A 80 1.08 -9.08 3.84
N ASP A 81 0.65 -10.28 3.48
CA ASP A 81 0.43 -10.66 2.08
C ASP A 81 -0.82 -10.00 1.48
N THR A 82 -1.84 -9.68 2.30
CA THR A 82 -3.09 -9.11 1.82
C THR A 82 -3.59 -7.98 2.73
N TYR A 83 -4.38 -7.07 2.16
CA TYR A 83 -5.03 -6.00 2.92
C TYR A 83 -6.08 -6.52 3.91
N SER A 84 -6.71 -7.68 3.64
CA SER A 84 -7.69 -8.26 4.55
C SER A 84 -7.09 -8.55 5.92
N VAL A 85 -5.85 -9.04 5.97
CA VAL A 85 -5.14 -9.27 7.25
C VAL A 85 -4.94 -7.95 8.02
N CYS A 86 -4.66 -6.84 7.33
CA CYS A 86 -4.59 -5.53 7.98
C CYS A 86 -5.93 -5.09 8.57
N VAL A 87 -7.04 -5.36 7.88
CA VAL A 87 -8.39 -5.04 8.38
C VAL A 87 -8.72 -5.92 9.58
N ASP A 88 -8.47 -7.23 9.51
CA ASP A 88 -8.71 -8.16 10.61
C ASP A 88 -7.94 -7.74 11.87
N ASN A 89 -6.65 -7.42 11.74
CA ASN A 89 -5.83 -6.93 12.85
C ASN A 89 -6.26 -5.55 13.38
N LEU A 90 -6.96 -4.73 12.58
CA LEU A 90 -7.46 -3.44 13.04
C LEU A 90 -8.71 -3.60 13.92
N LEU A 91 -9.48 -4.65 13.68
CA LEU A 91 -10.75 -4.97 14.35
C LEU A 91 -10.57 -5.72 15.67
N THR A 92 -9.41 -6.34 15.90
CA THR A 92 -9.05 -7.06 17.14
C THR A 92 -8.18 -6.23 18.06
#